data_AF-A0A6A4NJ85-F1
#
_entry.id   AF-A0A6A4NJ85-F1
#
_cell.length_a   1.000
_cell.length_b   1.000
_cell.length_c   1.000
_cell.angle_alpha   90.00
_cell.angle_beta   90.00
_cell.angle_gamma   90.00
#
_symmetry.space_group_name_H-M   'P 1'
#
loop_
_entity.id
_entity.type
_entity.pdbx_description
1 polymer ?
#
loop_
_entity_poly.entity_id
_entity_poly.type
_entity_poly.pdbx_seq_one_letter_code
_entity_poly.pdbx_strand_id
1 'polypeptide(L)'
;MERVWLLGWSKWEIKKEDTVGYILFQYLNINTTRIPTKYITQHRQELGHNLRERERERERKMATEVNRKVSAASAGAHSKKPNKKSSFPSGFLRTTLYVLLIGFAVRAYQALRPPPPKICGSPDGPPVTAPRIKLRDGRNLAYQEHGVLKDAAKYKIISILGFDSCRLDEVVAKTLSPDVVEEFRIYTVSFDRPGYGESDPNPNLSVKSMALDIEELADKLELGSKFYIIGYSLGGMITWGCLKYIPHRLAGAVLLAPAVNYWWSGLPSNLSNEAFHEQKIRDQWTYRIAHYTPWLTHWWNTQQWFPSSSLIAQSPEMLSLQDIQLIPKLSDRESYEAHIRQQGEYVSVHRDLNFIFHNWEFSPLDLENPFPNNEGSVHIWQGSDDLMVATKLQPYIAKKLPWIHYHELSGAGHMFPYADGMSDIIIKSLLHGK
;
A
#
# COMPACT_ATOMS: atom_id res chain seq x y z
N MET A 1 15.88 -2.76 34.99
CA MET A 1 17.35 -2.89 34.80
C MET A 1 17.82 -1.75 33.92
N GLU A 2 18.01 -0.58 34.51
CA GLU A 2 18.63 0.58 33.85
C GLU A 2 20.09 0.71 34.30
N ARG A 3 20.85 1.58 33.63
CA ARG A 3 22.31 1.84 33.75
C ARG A 3 23.21 0.83 33.02
N VAL A 4 23.62 1.18 31.80
CA VAL A 4 25.03 1.42 31.39
C VAL A 4 24.97 2.48 30.24
N TRP A 5 26.05 3.23 30.01
CA TRP A 5 26.23 4.27 28.96
C TRP A 5 25.73 5.69 29.27
N LEU A 6 26.18 6.24 30.41
CA LEU A 6 26.20 7.69 30.67
C LEU A 6 27.57 8.15 31.21
N LEU A 7 28.65 7.89 30.46
CA LEU A 7 29.98 8.48 30.69
C LEU A 7 30.68 8.74 29.35
N GLY A 8 31.09 9.99 29.08
CA GLY A 8 31.91 10.32 27.90
C GLY A 8 31.73 11.73 27.30
N TRP A 9 30.69 12.49 27.67
CA TRP A 9 30.36 13.79 27.03
C TRP A 9 30.56 15.01 27.96
N SER A 10 31.53 14.96 28.85
CA SER A 10 31.81 16.05 29.82
C SER A 10 33.25 16.59 29.70
N LYS A 11 33.67 16.99 28.49
CA LYS A 11 34.79 17.92 28.23
C LYS A 11 34.92 18.29 26.74
N TRP A 12 33.92 19.00 26.21
CA TRP A 12 34.07 19.78 24.98
C TRP A 12 33.46 21.17 25.20
N GLU A 13 34.29 22.11 25.65
CA GLU A 13 33.97 23.53 25.50
C GLU A 13 33.96 23.84 24.01
N ILE A 14 32.78 24.08 23.45
CA ILE A 14 32.63 24.57 22.08
C ILE A 14 33.15 26.01 22.07
N LYS A 15 34.41 26.20 21.67
CA LYS A 15 34.96 27.53 21.40
C LYS A 15 34.14 28.17 20.28
N LYS A 16 33.91 29.49 20.41
CA LYS A 16 32.98 30.30 19.61
C LYS A 16 33.37 30.49 18.13
N GLU A 17 34.28 29.66 17.63
CA GLU A 17 34.85 29.68 16.28
C GLU A 17 34.45 28.46 15.43
N ASP A 18 33.82 27.44 16.04
CA ASP A 18 33.42 26.20 15.35
C ASP A 18 32.03 26.33 14.68
N THR A 19 31.94 27.25 13.72
CA THR A 19 30.71 27.61 13.01
C THR A 19 30.06 26.41 12.29
N VAL A 20 30.86 25.41 11.88
CA VAL A 20 30.37 24.23 11.16
C VAL A 20 29.64 23.26 12.09
N GLY A 21 30.13 23.04 13.31
CA GLY A 21 29.45 22.20 14.30
C GLY A 21 28.08 22.76 14.71
N TYR A 22 27.99 24.08 14.89
CA TYR A 22 26.73 24.75 15.22
C TYR A 22 25.72 24.72 14.05
N ILE A 23 26.20 24.93 12.81
CA ILE A 23 25.35 24.79 11.61
C ILE A 23 24.85 23.35 11.44
N LEU A 24 25.69 22.34 11.66
CA LEU A 24 25.30 20.93 11.53
C LEU A 24 24.24 20.52 12.58
N PHE A 25 24.35 21.03 13.81
CA PHE A 25 23.34 20.84 14.86
C PHE A 25 21.99 21.50 14.50
N GLN A 26 22.02 22.71 13.95
CA GLN A 26 20.81 23.40 13.45
C GLN A 26 20.19 22.66 12.25
N TYR A 27 21.01 22.19 11.28
CA TYR A 27 20.53 21.50 10.07
C TYR A 27 19.88 20.14 10.35
N LEU A 28 20.19 19.51 11.49
CA LEU A 28 19.57 18.25 11.92
C LEU A 28 18.25 18.45 12.68
N ASN A 29 17.93 19.67 13.13
CA ASN A 29 16.72 19.98 13.91
C ASN A 29 15.63 20.74 13.13
N ILE A 30 15.89 21.17 11.88
CA ILE A 30 14.87 21.84 11.06
C ILE A 30 14.04 20.78 10.33
N ASN A 31 12.95 20.32 10.96
CA ASN A 31 11.91 19.57 10.25
C ASN A 31 10.49 19.69 10.84
N THR A 32 10.10 20.90 11.29
CA THR A 32 8.71 21.22 11.67
C THR A 32 8.32 22.68 11.31
N THR A 33 8.15 23.00 10.03
CA THR A 33 7.21 24.05 9.56
C THR A 33 7.00 23.96 8.03
N ARG A 34 5.76 24.06 7.57
CA ARG A 34 5.43 24.25 6.13
C ARG A 34 5.73 25.70 5.74
N ILE A 35 6.41 25.92 4.61
CA ILE A 35 6.63 27.26 4.04
C ILE A 35 5.54 27.57 2.99
N PRO A 36 4.78 28.68 3.10
CA PRO A 36 3.76 29.04 2.11
C PRO A 36 4.33 29.52 0.76
N THR A 37 3.64 29.18 -0.33
CA THR A 37 4.06 29.33 -1.74
C THR A 37 4.31 30.78 -2.23
N LYS A 38 4.15 31.80 -1.39
CA LYS A 38 4.20 33.22 -1.81
C LYS A 38 5.61 33.82 -1.94
N TYR A 39 6.66 33.11 -1.48
CA TYR A 39 8.05 33.60 -1.49
C TYR A 39 8.87 33.24 -2.74
N ILE A 40 8.37 32.37 -3.63
CA ILE A 40 9.15 31.84 -4.77
C ILE A 40 9.34 32.88 -5.90
N THR A 41 8.46 33.87 -6.01
CA THR A 41 8.46 34.81 -7.14
C THR A 41 9.50 35.94 -7.01
N GLN A 42 9.85 36.35 -5.78
CA GLN A 42 10.68 37.55 -5.54
C GLN A 42 12.18 37.30 -5.76
N HIS A 43 12.71 36.15 -5.32
CA HIS A 43 14.14 35.81 -5.51
C HIS A 43 14.55 35.55 -6.97
N ARG A 44 13.60 35.36 -7.89
CA ARG A 44 13.92 35.08 -9.30
C ARG A 44 14.47 36.31 -10.05
N GLN A 45 14.23 37.53 -9.56
CA GLN A 45 14.75 38.77 -10.17
C GLN A 45 16.17 39.13 -9.68
N GLU A 46 16.50 38.89 -8.41
CA GLU A 46 17.81 39.25 -7.82
C GLU A 46 18.97 38.41 -8.39
N LEU A 47 18.73 37.12 -8.65
CA LEU A 47 19.69 36.22 -9.30
C LEU A 47 20.02 36.66 -10.74
N GLY A 48 19.05 37.23 -11.46
CA GLY A 48 19.23 37.76 -12.81
C GLY A 48 20.01 39.08 -12.88
N HIS A 49 20.19 39.79 -11.76
CA HIS A 49 21.02 41.00 -11.71
C HIS A 49 22.49 40.65 -11.44
N ASN A 50 22.74 39.78 -10.46
CA ASN A 50 24.09 39.36 -10.04
C ASN A 50 24.92 38.67 -11.13
N LEU A 51 24.29 37.94 -12.07
CA LEU A 51 25.02 37.29 -13.17
C LEU A 51 25.60 38.31 -14.17
N ARG A 52 24.85 39.38 -14.48
CA ARG A 52 25.24 40.40 -15.47
C ARG A 52 26.34 41.36 -14.98
N GLU A 53 26.52 41.53 -13.67
CA GLU A 53 27.69 42.24 -13.14
C GLU A 53 28.96 41.41 -13.21
N ARG A 54 28.88 40.10 -12.92
CA ARG A 54 30.04 39.19 -12.96
C ARG A 54 30.62 39.00 -14.37
N GLU A 55 29.78 39.10 -15.40
CA GLU A 55 30.25 39.09 -16.80
C GLU A 55 31.00 40.38 -17.17
N ARG A 56 30.45 41.56 -16.85
CA ARG A 56 31.13 42.85 -17.07
C ARG A 56 32.46 42.96 -16.32
N GLU A 57 32.57 42.36 -15.14
CA GLU A 57 33.81 42.34 -14.36
C GLU A 57 34.89 41.43 -14.99
N ARG A 58 34.49 40.35 -15.69
CA ARG A 58 35.40 39.49 -16.47
C ARG A 58 35.90 40.19 -17.73
N GLU A 59 35.02 40.89 -18.45
CA GLU A 59 35.40 41.67 -19.64
C GLU A 59 36.41 42.79 -19.29
N ARG A 60 36.20 43.51 -18.17
CA ARG A 60 37.16 44.51 -17.68
C ARG A 60 38.54 43.92 -17.35
N LYS A 61 38.60 42.71 -16.79
CA LYS A 61 39.87 42.03 -16.50
C LYS A 61 40.60 41.63 -17.79
N MET A 62 39.91 41.06 -18.79
CA MET A 62 40.53 40.74 -20.08
C MET A 62 41.01 41.98 -20.85
N ALA A 63 40.29 43.10 -20.77
CA ALA A 63 40.71 44.36 -21.40
C ALA A 63 42.00 44.96 -20.80
N THR A 64 42.35 44.60 -19.55
CA THR A 64 43.53 45.13 -18.85
C THR A 64 44.82 44.35 -19.21
N GLU A 65 44.70 43.13 -19.73
CA GLU A 65 45.83 42.20 -19.92
C GLU A 65 46.51 42.32 -21.30
N VAL A 66 45.91 43.08 -22.24
CA VAL A 66 46.37 43.20 -23.63
C VAL A 66 47.58 44.14 -23.82
N ASN A 67 47.92 44.96 -22.82
CA ASN A 67 48.84 46.09 -23.00
C ASN A 67 50.18 45.98 -22.24
N ARG A 68 50.92 44.87 -22.41
CA ARG A 68 52.31 44.78 -21.91
C ARG A 68 53.29 44.04 -22.84
N LYS A 69 53.97 44.85 -23.66
CA LYS A 69 55.19 44.58 -24.47
C LYS A 69 56.33 45.46 -23.88
N VAL A 70 57.64 45.19 -23.95
CA VAL A 70 58.52 44.16 -24.57
C VAL A 70 59.70 43.90 -23.60
N SER A 71 60.32 42.71 -23.56
CA SER A 71 61.81 42.53 -23.60
C SER A 71 62.27 41.08 -23.30
N ALA A 72 63.32 40.64 -24.00
CA ALA A 72 64.01 39.36 -23.79
C ALA A 72 65.53 39.55 -23.83
N ALA A 73 66.24 39.14 -22.77
CA ALA A 73 67.68 38.83 -22.79
C ALA A 73 68.14 38.14 -21.47
N SER A 74 69.24 37.39 -21.57
CA SER A 74 70.16 36.93 -20.50
C SER A 74 69.67 35.95 -19.41
N ALA A 75 69.87 34.66 -19.71
CA ALA A 75 70.70 33.70 -18.96
C ALA A 75 70.75 33.71 -17.40
N GLY A 76 70.23 32.63 -16.80
CA GLY A 76 71.05 31.66 -16.05
C GLY A 76 71.49 31.95 -14.60
N ALA A 77 70.78 31.36 -13.63
CA ALA A 77 71.39 30.77 -12.41
C ALA A 77 70.42 29.78 -11.73
N HIS A 78 70.95 28.74 -11.09
CA HIS A 78 70.16 27.75 -10.36
C HIS A 78 69.58 28.29 -9.04
N SER A 79 68.32 27.95 -8.74
CA SER A 79 67.93 27.65 -7.35
C SER A 79 66.88 26.53 -7.32
N LYS A 80 67.16 25.46 -6.56
CA LYS A 80 66.21 24.37 -6.32
C LYS A 80 65.11 24.86 -5.36
N LYS A 81 63.90 25.14 -5.86
CA LYS A 81 62.73 25.26 -4.97
C LYS A 81 62.41 23.89 -4.37
N PRO A 82 62.24 23.75 -3.05
CA PRO A 82 61.82 22.50 -2.46
C PRO A 82 60.38 22.20 -2.89
N ASN A 83 60.19 21.03 -3.49
CA ASN A 83 58.89 20.59 -3.96
C ASN A 83 58.02 20.21 -2.74
N LYS A 84 57.24 21.16 -2.21
CA LYS A 84 56.23 20.91 -1.17
C LYS A 84 55.15 20.00 -1.75
N LYS A 85 55.36 18.68 -1.66
CA LYS A 85 54.27 17.71 -1.77
C LYS A 85 53.25 18.06 -0.70
N SER A 86 52.08 18.54 -1.11
CA SER A 86 50.92 18.65 -0.23
C SER A 86 50.45 17.23 0.10
N SER A 87 50.96 16.67 1.20
CA SER A 87 50.33 15.50 1.80
C SER A 87 48.98 15.93 2.36
N PHE A 88 47.94 15.88 1.52
CA PHE A 88 46.58 15.79 2.03
C PHE A 88 46.54 14.68 3.08
N PRO A 89 46.10 14.96 4.32
CA PRO A 89 46.12 13.97 5.38
C PRO A 89 45.16 12.85 5.00
N SER A 90 45.72 11.73 4.54
CA SER A 90 44.96 10.56 4.07
C SER A 90 44.02 10.02 5.15
N GLY A 91 44.41 10.15 6.42
CA GLY A 91 43.54 9.89 7.58
C GLY A 91 42.30 10.78 7.63
N PHE A 92 42.39 12.07 7.31
CA PHE A 92 41.22 12.97 7.32
C PHE A 92 40.25 12.63 6.19
N LEU A 93 40.74 12.46 4.96
CA LEU A 93 39.91 12.03 3.83
C LEU A 93 39.23 10.67 4.09
N ARG A 94 39.97 9.72 4.68
CA ARG A 94 39.44 8.40 5.05
C ARG A 94 38.39 8.49 6.16
N THR A 95 38.59 9.29 7.19
CA THR A 95 37.61 9.53 8.25
C THR A 95 36.37 10.24 7.72
N THR A 96 36.52 11.29 6.89
CA THR A 96 35.39 11.96 6.22
C THR A 96 34.59 10.98 5.36
N LEU A 97 35.26 10.11 4.59
CA LEU A 97 34.59 9.08 3.80
C LEU A 97 33.83 8.07 4.69
N TYR A 98 34.41 7.61 5.80
CA TYR A 98 33.69 6.73 6.74
C TYR A 98 32.48 7.41 7.38
N VAL A 99 32.60 8.68 7.79
CA VAL A 99 31.47 9.45 8.35
C VAL A 99 30.36 9.65 7.32
N LEU A 100 30.70 9.91 6.06
CA LEU A 100 29.73 10.01 4.97
C LEU A 100 29.06 8.66 4.66
N LEU A 101 29.81 7.55 4.66
CA LEU A 101 29.27 6.21 4.47
C LEU A 101 28.34 5.79 5.62
N ILE A 102 28.70 6.09 6.86
CA ILE A 102 27.84 5.84 8.03
C ILE A 102 26.59 6.72 7.96
N GLY A 103 26.73 8.01 7.65
CA GLY A 103 25.60 8.94 7.48
C GLY A 103 24.64 8.49 6.37
N PHE A 104 25.18 8.00 5.23
CA PHE A 104 24.40 7.41 4.16
C PHE A 104 23.71 6.11 4.59
N ALA A 105 24.41 5.22 5.29
CA ALA A 105 23.83 3.96 5.79
C ALA A 105 22.70 4.22 6.81
N VAL A 106 22.86 5.20 7.70
CA VAL A 106 21.80 5.61 8.65
C VAL A 106 20.61 6.23 7.91
N ARG A 107 20.84 7.12 6.94
CA ARG A 107 19.78 7.71 6.09
C ARG A 107 19.02 6.62 5.31
N ALA A 108 19.74 5.67 4.72
CA ALA A 108 19.15 4.55 3.99
C ALA A 108 18.33 3.66 4.93
N TYR A 109 18.88 3.26 6.07
CA TYR A 109 18.19 2.46 7.10
C TYR A 109 16.92 3.14 7.62
N GLN A 110 16.93 4.46 7.80
CA GLN A 110 15.76 5.25 8.17
C GLN A 110 14.72 5.28 7.04
N ALA A 111 15.12 5.53 5.79
CA ALA A 111 14.22 5.56 4.64
C ALA A 111 13.64 4.17 4.27
N LEU A 112 14.33 3.11 4.64
CA LEU A 112 13.88 1.72 4.47
C LEU A 112 12.89 1.28 5.56
N ARG A 113 12.86 1.96 6.70
CA ARG A 113 11.98 1.61 7.82
C ARG A 113 10.66 2.37 7.70
N PRO A 114 9.52 1.65 7.59
CA PRO A 114 8.22 2.31 7.61
C PRO A 114 7.93 2.95 8.97
N PRO A 115 7.11 4.02 9.00
CA PRO A 115 6.62 4.59 10.24
C PRO A 115 5.76 3.56 11.00
N PRO A 116 5.74 3.62 12.35
CA PRO A 116 4.83 2.80 13.14
C PRO A 116 3.37 3.19 12.86
N PRO A 117 2.42 2.25 13.00
CA PRO A 117 0.99 2.56 12.89
C PRO A 117 0.52 3.53 13.96
N LYS A 118 -0.41 4.41 13.60
CA LYS A 118 -1.18 5.21 14.56
C LYS A 118 -2.36 4.39 15.07
N ILE A 119 -2.14 3.60 16.12
CA ILE A 119 -3.15 2.69 16.68
C ILE A 119 -4.36 3.47 17.19
N CYS A 120 -5.57 3.14 16.71
CA CYS A 120 -6.80 3.83 17.10
C CYS A 120 -7.10 3.62 18.60
N GLY A 121 -7.36 4.72 19.31
CA GLY A 121 -7.57 4.75 20.77
C GLY A 121 -6.29 4.80 21.61
N SER A 122 -5.11 4.88 20.99
CA SER A 122 -3.86 5.25 21.70
C SER A 122 -3.77 6.77 21.92
N PRO A 123 -2.94 7.27 22.86
CA PRO A 123 -2.90 8.71 23.20
C PRO A 123 -2.64 9.67 22.02
N ASP A 124 -1.83 9.25 21.04
CA ASP A 124 -1.52 10.00 19.82
C ASP A 124 -2.20 9.43 18.56
N GLY A 125 -3.15 8.51 18.75
CA GLY A 125 -3.86 7.79 17.68
C GLY A 125 -5.20 8.42 17.30
N PRO A 126 -5.80 7.99 16.18
CA PRO A 126 -7.17 8.36 15.83
C PRO A 126 -8.17 7.88 16.91
N PRO A 127 -9.32 8.54 17.07
CA PRO A 127 -10.36 8.08 17.99
C PRO A 127 -10.95 6.72 17.54
N VAL A 128 -11.57 6.03 18.49
CA VAL A 128 -12.42 4.87 18.20
C VAL A 128 -13.87 5.33 18.27
N THR A 129 -14.62 5.11 17.19
CA THR A 129 -16.04 5.44 17.03
C THR A 129 -16.87 4.23 16.58
N ALA A 130 -16.22 3.19 16.03
CA ALA A 130 -16.85 1.96 15.58
C ALA A 130 -17.21 1.01 16.73
N PRO A 131 -18.27 0.18 16.56
CA PRO A 131 -18.34 -1.13 17.21
C PRO A 131 -17.08 -1.95 16.89
N ARG A 132 -16.51 -2.61 17.92
CA ARG A 132 -15.36 -3.50 17.75
C ARG A 132 -15.51 -4.78 18.56
N ILE A 133 -15.11 -5.91 18.00
CA ILE A 133 -14.87 -7.15 18.75
C ILE A 133 -13.39 -7.27 19.11
N LYS A 134 -13.08 -8.04 20.16
CA LYS A 134 -11.71 -8.33 20.58
C LYS A 134 -11.37 -9.81 20.34
N LEU A 135 -10.33 -10.03 19.53
CA LEU A 135 -9.78 -11.33 19.17
C LEU A 135 -9.00 -11.97 20.34
N ARG A 136 -8.75 -13.28 20.26
CA ARG A 136 -7.99 -14.07 21.26
C ARG A 136 -6.57 -13.54 21.47
N ASP A 137 -5.94 -13.01 20.42
CA ASP A 137 -4.59 -12.42 20.50
C ASP A 137 -4.55 -10.99 21.06
N GLY A 138 -5.72 -10.42 21.36
CA GLY A 138 -5.87 -9.11 21.97
C GLY A 138 -6.11 -7.96 20.99
N ARG A 139 -5.97 -8.17 19.68
CA ARG A 139 -6.35 -7.18 18.65
C ARG A 139 -7.86 -6.96 18.63
N ASN A 140 -8.26 -5.77 18.20
CA ASN A 140 -9.64 -5.42 17.94
C ASN A 140 -9.93 -5.44 16.43
N LEU A 141 -11.10 -5.94 16.03
CA LEU A 141 -11.65 -5.73 14.69
C LEU A 141 -12.86 -4.81 14.76
N ALA A 142 -12.84 -3.71 14.01
CA ALA A 142 -13.96 -2.81 13.84
C ALA A 142 -14.89 -3.32 12.72
N TYR A 143 -16.20 -3.19 12.92
CA TYR A 143 -17.20 -3.75 12.01
C TYR A 143 -18.42 -2.84 11.85
N GLN A 144 -19.21 -3.11 10.81
CA GLN A 144 -20.47 -2.45 10.51
C GLN A 144 -21.51 -3.51 10.16
N GLU A 145 -22.70 -3.40 10.75
CA GLU A 145 -23.85 -4.28 10.51
C GLU A 145 -24.81 -3.64 9.51
N HIS A 146 -25.41 -4.45 8.65
CA HIS A 146 -26.36 -4.06 7.59
C HIS A 146 -27.47 -5.11 7.45
N GLY A 147 -28.61 -4.71 6.89
CA GLY A 147 -29.76 -5.60 6.66
C GLY A 147 -30.70 -5.73 7.86
N VAL A 148 -31.35 -6.89 8.01
CA VAL A 148 -32.27 -7.17 9.13
C VAL A 148 -31.50 -7.38 10.44
N LEU A 149 -32.17 -7.29 11.60
CA LEU A 149 -31.55 -7.60 12.89
C LEU A 149 -31.01 -9.04 12.94
N LYS A 150 -29.81 -9.22 13.51
CA LYS A 150 -29.08 -10.50 13.61
C LYS A 150 -29.93 -11.70 14.05
N ASP A 151 -30.83 -11.48 15.03
CA ASP A 151 -31.64 -12.54 15.63
C ASP A 151 -32.89 -12.89 14.80
N ALA A 152 -33.28 -12.02 13.86
CA ALA A 152 -34.31 -12.27 12.86
C ALA A 152 -33.75 -12.79 11.53
N ALA A 153 -32.42 -12.85 11.39
CA ALA A 153 -31.74 -13.20 10.15
C ALA A 153 -31.75 -14.70 9.87
N LYS A 154 -32.09 -15.07 8.63
CA LYS A 154 -31.98 -16.45 8.12
C LYS A 154 -30.62 -16.70 7.47
N TYR A 155 -30.09 -15.71 6.76
CA TYR A 155 -28.76 -15.77 6.15
C TYR A 155 -27.88 -14.68 6.76
N LYS A 156 -26.72 -15.10 7.28
CA LYS A 156 -25.72 -14.24 7.90
C LYS A 156 -24.46 -14.25 7.04
N ILE A 157 -24.05 -13.08 6.58
CA ILE A 157 -22.99 -12.88 5.58
C ILE A 157 -21.86 -12.05 6.19
N ILE A 158 -20.60 -12.46 6.00
CA ILE A 158 -19.44 -11.59 6.23
C ILE A 158 -18.92 -11.09 4.87
N SER A 159 -18.90 -9.77 4.71
CA SER A 159 -18.35 -9.09 3.54
C SER A 159 -16.90 -8.70 3.77
N ILE A 160 -16.02 -9.27 2.95
CA ILE A 160 -14.57 -9.06 2.97
C ILE A 160 -14.23 -8.05 1.88
N LEU A 161 -13.70 -6.90 2.28
CA LEU A 161 -13.58 -5.74 1.40
C LEU A 161 -12.25 -5.63 0.66
N GLY A 162 -12.26 -4.86 -0.42
CA GLY A 162 -11.17 -4.72 -1.38
C GLY A 162 -9.93 -4.00 -0.86
N PHE A 163 -8.99 -3.78 -1.76
CA PHE A 163 -7.82 -2.92 -1.53
C PHE A 163 -8.30 -1.48 -1.27
N ASP A 164 -7.62 -0.75 -0.38
CA ASP A 164 -7.95 0.64 -0.05
C ASP A 164 -9.43 0.89 0.33
N SER A 165 -9.98 -0.01 1.15
CA SER A 165 -11.38 -0.02 1.61
C SER A 165 -11.47 -0.20 3.12
N CYS A 166 -12.48 0.40 3.77
CA CYS A 166 -12.85 0.20 5.17
C CYS A 166 -14.25 -0.39 5.26
N ARG A 167 -14.71 -0.77 6.47
CA ARG A 167 -16.05 -1.36 6.75
C ARG A 167 -17.23 -0.60 6.12
N LEU A 168 -17.07 0.69 5.82
CA LEU A 168 -18.09 1.53 5.21
C LEU A 168 -18.19 1.34 3.68
N ASP A 169 -17.20 0.75 3.01
CA ASP A 169 -17.19 0.47 1.56
C ASP A 169 -17.93 -0.82 1.17
N GLU A 170 -18.80 -1.35 2.03
CA GLU A 170 -19.65 -2.51 1.71
C GLU A 170 -20.66 -2.09 0.62
N VAL A 171 -20.49 -2.63 -0.60
CA VAL A 171 -21.34 -2.32 -1.76
C VAL A 171 -22.58 -3.19 -1.87
N VAL A 172 -22.48 -4.49 -1.53
CA VAL A 172 -23.54 -5.46 -1.83
C VAL A 172 -24.77 -5.19 -0.97
N ALA A 173 -24.62 -5.11 0.35
CA ALA A 173 -25.68 -4.76 1.29
C ALA A 173 -26.20 -3.32 1.10
N LYS A 174 -25.35 -2.35 0.72
CA LYS A 174 -25.79 -0.96 0.43
C LYS A 174 -26.71 -0.87 -0.80
N THR A 175 -26.53 -1.74 -1.78
CA THR A 175 -27.25 -1.68 -3.07
C THR A 175 -28.25 -2.83 -3.27
N LEU A 176 -28.36 -3.74 -2.30
CA LEU A 176 -29.36 -4.80 -2.27
C LEU A 176 -30.76 -4.19 -2.09
N SER A 177 -31.73 -4.67 -2.87
CA SER A 177 -33.10 -4.15 -2.75
C SER A 177 -33.71 -4.49 -1.37
N PRO A 178 -34.48 -3.57 -0.75
CA PRO A 178 -35.14 -3.83 0.53
C PRO A 178 -36.04 -5.07 0.51
N ASP A 179 -36.70 -5.33 -0.62
CA ASP A 179 -37.55 -6.51 -0.83
C ASP A 179 -36.73 -7.80 -0.67
N VAL A 180 -35.51 -7.86 -1.22
CA VAL A 180 -34.62 -9.03 -1.08
C VAL A 180 -34.05 -9.16 0.33
N VAL A 181 -33.71 -8.04 0.97
CA VAL A 181 -33.26 -8.03 2.37
C VAL A 181 -34.33 -8.66 3.28
N GLU A 182 -35.60 -8.29 3.11
CA GLU A 182 -36.72 -8.77 3.92
C GLU A 182 -37.22 -10.17 3.51
N GLU A 183 -37.32 -10.48 2.21
CA GLU A 183 -37.74 -11.79 1.69
C GLU A 183 -36.80 -12.90 2.20
N PHE A 184 -35.49 -12.68 2.08
CA PHE A 184 -34.48 -13.66 2.47
C PHE A 184 -34.02 -13.50 3.93
N ARG A 185 -34.41 -12.42 4.64
CA ARG A 185 -33.96 -12.10 6.01
C ARG A 185 -32.43 -12.06 6.09
N ILE A 186 -31.82 -11.20 5.29
CA ILE A 186 -30.35 -11.11 5.15
C ILE A 186 -29.79 -10.12 6.17
N TYR A 187 -28.77 -10.58 6.88
CA TYR A 187 -27.91 -9.78 7.75
C TYR A 187 -26.47 -9.87 7.24
N THR A 188 -25.82 -8.73 7.06
CA THR A 188 -24.46 -8.64 6.53
C THR A 188 -23.56 -7.86 7.49
N VAL A 189 -22.34 -8.34 7.69
CA VAL A 189 -21.29 -7.66 8.45
C VAL A 189 -20.11 -7.37 7.53
N SER A 190 -19.75 -6.10 7.38
CA SER A 190 -18.44 -5.71 6.86
C SER A 190 -17.49 -5.39 8.02
N PHE A 191 -16.19 -5.57 7.79
CA PHE A 191 -15.18 -5.27 8.79
C PHE A 191 -13.97 -4.54 8.20
N ASP A 192 -13.33 -3.74 9.05
CA ASP A 192 -12.04 -3.14 8.76
C ASP A 192 -10.97 -4.24 8.79
N ARG A 193 -10.26 -4.46 7.68
CA ARG A 193 -9.14 -5.42 7.64
C ARG A 193 -8.01 -4.94 8.57
N PRO A 194 -7.18 -5.82 9.15
CA PRO A 194 -6.12 -5.42 10.10
C PRO A 194 -5.19 -4.33 9.55
N GLY A 195 -5.20 -3.14 10.16
CA GLY A 195 -4.44 -1.96 9.70
C GLY A 195 -5.21 -0.98 8.79
N TYR A 196 -6.50 -1.24 8.56
CA TYR A 196 -7.45 -0.29 7.97
C TYR A 196 -8.42 0.23 9.03
N GLY A 197 -9.02 1.40 8.76
CA GLY A 197 -10.09 1.96 9.59
C GLY A 197 -9.72 1.96 11.07
N GLU A 198 -10.50 1.24 11.89
CA GLU A 198 -10.32 1.17 13.35
C GLU A 198 -9.94 -0.22 13.89
N SER A 199 -9.58 -1.15 12.99
CA SER A 199 -9.05 -2.48 13.32
C SER A 199 -7.55 -2.45 13.59
N ASP A 200 -7.11 -3.10 14.67
CA ASP A 200 -5.70 -3.13 15.03
C ASP A 200 -4.85 -3.84 13.95
N PRO A 201 -3.65 -3.34 13.63
CA PRO A 201 -2.76 -3.98 12.67
C PRO A 201 -2.32 -5.36 13.15
N ASN A 202 -2.37 -6.35 12.25
CA ASN A 202 -1.75 -7.65 12.48
C ASN A 202 -0.35 -7.66 11.86
N PRO A 203 0.76 -7.53 12.61
CA PRO A 203 2.11 -7.51 12.03
C PRO A 203 2.50 -8.84 11.37
N ASN A 204 1.91 -9.95 11.82
CA ASN A 204 2.16 -11.30 11.33
C ASN A 204 1.07 -11.77 10.33
N LEU A 205 0.39 -10.83 9.67
CA LEU A 205 -0.70 -11.11 8.74
C LEU A 205 -0.28 -12.12 7.66
N SER A 206 -1.03 -13.22 7.59
CA SER A 206 -0.96 -14.23 6.55
C SER A 206 -2.37 -14.58 6.07
N VAL A 207 -2.47 -15.29 4.94
CA VAL A 207 -3.75 -15.79 4.42
C VAL A 207 -4.50 -16.62 5.47
N LYS A 208 -3.76 -17.44 6.22
CA LYS A 208 -4.30 -18.26 7.31
C LYS A 208 -4.77 -17.41 8.49
N SER A 209 -3.99 -16.41 8.92
CA SER A 209 -4.42 -15.56 10.04
C SER A 209 -5.64 -14.71 9.67
N MET A 210 -5.76 -14.24 8.42
CA MET A 210 -6.94 -13.52 7.96
C MET A 210 -8.19 -14.42 7.97
N ALA A 211 -8.10 -15.67 7.51
CA ALA A 211 -9.21 -16.61 7.56
C ALA A 211 -9.65 -16.90 9.01
N LEU A 212 -8.69 -17.05 9.94
CA LEU A 212 -8.98 -17.26 11.36
C LEU A 212 -9.52 -15.99 12.06
N ASP A 213 -9.08 -14.79 11.64
CA ASP A 213 -9.65 -13.51 12.09
C ASP A 213 -11.14 -13.39 11.69
N ILE A 214 -11.50 -13.87 10.48
CA ILE A 214 -12.89 -13.91 9.98
C ILE A 214 -13.73 -14.95 10.72
N GLU A 215 -13.17 -16.13 11.01
CA GLU A 215 -13.83 -17.13 11.85
C GLU A 215 -14.09 -16.61 13.27
N GLU A 216 -13.09 -15.97 13.89
CA GLU A 216 -13.28 -15.41 15.23
C GLU A 216 -14.24 -14.21 15.22
N LEU A 217 -14.26 -13.39 14.17
CA LEU A 217 -15.30 -12.37 13.98
C LEU A 217 -16.71 -12.99 13.99
N ALA A 218 -16.90 -14.10 13.27
CA ALA A 218 -18.18 -14.82 13.24
C ALA A 218 -18.55 -15.43 14.61
N ASP A 219 -17.57 -15.97 15.35
CA ASP A 219 -17.77 -16.49 16.71
C ASP A 219 -18.18 -15.36 17.67
N LYS A 220 -17.46 -14.23 17.65
CA LYS A 220 -17.66 -13.09 18.58
C LYS A 220 -18.98 -12.36 18.34
N LEU A 221 -19.47 -12.37 17.11
CA LEU A 221 -20.79 -11.84 16.75
C LEU A 221 -21.89 -12.90 16.85
N GLU A 222 -21.58 -14.15 17.22
CA GLU A 222 -22.53 -15.26 17.37
C GLU A 222 -23.33 -15.51 16.08
N LEU A 223 -22.63 -15.55 14.95
CA LEU A 223 -23.27 -15.78 13.65
C LEU A 223 -23.77 -17.22 13.47
N GLY A 224 -23.29 -18.15 14.30
CA GLY A 224 -23.68 -19.56 14.32
C GLY A 224 -22.57 -20.48 13.86
N SER A 225 -22.91 -21.77 13.68
CA SER A 225 -21.95 -22.79 13.25
C SER A 225 -21.43 -22.57 11.84
N LYS A 226 -22.29 -22.09 10.93
CA LYS A 226 -21.94 -21.74 9.56
C LYS A 226 -22.48 -20.36 9.15
N PHE A 227 -21.74 -19.68 8.28
CA PHE A 227 -22.09 -18.38 7.70
C PHE A 227 -21.67 -18.31 6.23
N TYR A 228 -22.14 -17.29 5.51
CA TYR A 228 -21.76 -17.03 4.11
C TYR A 228 -20.67 -15.97 4.05
N ILE A 229 -19.86 -15.98 3.00
CA ILE A 229 -18.86 -14.93 2.75
C ILE A 229 -18.97 -14.34 1.35
N ILE A 230 -18.78 -13.03 1.24
CA ILE A 230 -18.67 -12.31 -0.02
C ILE A 230 -17.37 -11.54 0.00
N GLY A 231 -16.44 -11.86 -0.89
CA GLY A 231 -15.16 -11.18 -1.00
C GLY A 231 -15.08 -10.36 -2.29
N TYR A 232 -14.84 -9.05 -2.19
CA TYR A 232 -14.64 -8.18 -3.35
C TYR A 232 -13.16 -7.82 -3.54
N SER A 233 -12.64 -7.95 -4.76
CA SER A 233 -11.26 -7.61 -5.13
C SER A 233 -10.22 -8.37 -4.27
N LEU A 234 -9.42 -7.68 -3.46
CA LEU A 234 -8.57 -8.29 -2.43
C LEU A 234 -9.36 -9.16 -1.44
N GLY A 235 -10.58 -8.77 -1.07
CA GLY A 235 -11.48 -9.62 -0.29
C GLY A 235 -11.82 -10.93 -0.99
N GLY A 236 -11.98 -10.91 -2.32
CA GLY A 236 -12.17 -12.12 -3.13
C GLY A 236 -10.93 -13.02 -3.12
N MET A 237 -9.73 -12.44 -3.13
CA MET A 237 -8.50 -13.20 -2.88
C MET A 237 -8.49 -13.83 -1.48
N ILE A 238 -8.88 -13.08 -0.43
CA ILE A 238 -8.96 -13.58 0.95
C ILE A 238 -9.97 -14.73 1.08
N THR A 239 -11.06 -14.73 0.32
CA THR A 239 -12.05 -15.83 0.27
C THR A 239 -11.40 -17.18 -0.06
N TRP A 240 -10.36 -17.24 -0.92
CA TRP A 240 -9.60 -18.48 -1.14
C TRP A 240 -8.94 -19.02 0.14
N GLY A 241 -8.45 -18.12 0.99
CA GLY A 241 -7.94 -18.46 2.32
C GLY A 241 -9.04 -19.03 3.24
N CYS A 242 -10.24 -18.46 3.18
CA CYS A 242 -11.37 -18.95 3.97
C CYS A 242 -11.80 -20.36 3.50
N LEU A 243 -11.87 -20.57 2.18
CA LEU A 243 -12.13 -21.89 1.57
C LEU A 243 -11.06 -22.92 1.92
N LYS A 244 -9.79 -22.51 2.08
CA LYS A 244 -8.70 -23.42 2.50
C LYS A 244 -8.77 -23.78 3.99
N TYR A 245 -8.94 -22.78 4.86
CA TYR A 245 -8.65 -22.92 6.29
C TYR A 245 -9.89 -23.07 7.17
N ILE A 246 -11.03 -22.53 6.77
CA ILE A 246 -12.28 -22.58 7.53
C ILE A 246 -13.49 -23.11 6.72
N PRO A 247 -13.36 -24.04 5.74
CA PRO A 247 -14.48 -24.47 4.90
C PRO A 247 -15.64 -25.07 5.73
N HIS A 248 -15.32 -25.69 6.86
CA HIS A 248 -16.30 -26.24 7.81
C HIS A 248 -17.23 -25.18 8.43
N ARG A 249 -16.83 -23.89 8.42
CA ARG A 249 -17.63 -22.74 8.87
C ARG A 249 -18.43 -22.07 7.75
N LEU A 250 -18.27 -22.50 6.50
CA LEU A 250 -18.93 -21.87 5.37
C LEU A 250 -20.23 -22.57 5.00
N ALA A 251 -21.25 -21.78 4.66
CA ALA A 251 -22.51 -22.19 4.03
C ALA A 251 -22.54 -21.84 2.52
N GLY A 252 -21.66 -20.97 2.06
CA GLY A 252 -21.48 -20.59 0.67
C GLY A 252 -20.49 -19.42 0.56
N ALA A 253 -19.91 -19.23 -0.62
CA ALA A 253 -18.93 -18.18 -0.85
C ALA A 253 -19.11 -17.49 -2.22
N VAL A 254 -18.87 -16.18 -2.25
CA VAL A 254 -18.79 -15.39 -3.48
C VAL A 254 -17.45 -14.67 -3.54
N LEU A 255 -16.85 -14.66 -4.72
CA LEU A 255 -15.68 -13.87 -5.06
C LEU A 255 -16.07 -12.92 -6.20
N LEU A 256 -15.98 -11.61 -5.97
CA LEU A 256 -16.29 -10.55 -6.94
C LEU A 256 -14.98 -9.90 -7.40
N ALA A 257 -14.70 -9.92 -8.71
CA ALA A 257 -13.44 -9.49 -9.32
C ALA A 257 -12.17 -9.91 -8.52
N PRO A 258 -12.03 -11.18 -8.09
CA PRO A 258 -10.98 -11.57 -7.15
C PRO A 258 -9.58 -11.25 -7.66
N ALA A 259 -8.80 -10.57 -6.80
CA ALA A 259 -7.39 -10.30 -7.06
C ALA A 259 -6.61 -11.61 -7.25
N VAL A 260 -5.52 -11.53 -8.02
CA VAL A 260 -4.72 -12.69 -8.44
C VAL A 260 -3.26 -12.58 -8.00
N ASN A 261 -2.65 -13.73 -7.72
CA ASN A 261 -1.20 -13.83 -7.51
C ASN A 261 -0.59 -14.62 -8.68
N TYR A 262 0.21 -13.94 -9.50
CA TYR A 262 0.84 -14.50 -10.70
C TYR A 262 1.81 -15.66 -10.40
N TRP A 263 2.23 -15.79 -9.14
CA TRP A 263 3.16 -16.81 -8.65
C TRP A 263 2.47 -18.01 -7.97
N TRP A 264 1.13 -18.11 -7.98
CA TRP A 264 0.44 -19.31 -7.49
C TRP A 264 0.89 -20.58 -8.23
N SER A 265 1.17 -21.65 -7.47
CA SER A 265 1.54 -22.95 -8.01
C SER A 265 0.44 -23.56 -8.89
N GLY A 266 0.84 -24.38 -9.86
CA GLY A 266 -0.08 -25.07 -10.78
C GLY A 266 -0.59 -24.22 -11.96
N LEU A 267 -0.43 -22.89 -11.94
CA LEU A 267 -0.72 -22.04 -13.10
C LEU A 267 0.29 -22.31 -14.23
N PRO A 268 -0.14 -22.39 -15.51
CA PRO A 268 0.77 -22.46 -16.65
C PRO A 268 1.63 -21.20 -16.73
N SER A 269 2.96 -21.36 -16.84
CA SER A 269 3.89 -20.23 -16.81
C SER A 269 3.67 -19.23 -17.94
N ASN A 270 3.23 -19.69 -19.12
CA ASN A 270 2.84 -18.80 -20.22
C ASN A 270 1.63 -17.93 -19.85
N LEU A 271 0.60 -18.52 -19.23
CA LEU A 271 -0.63 -17.82 -18.83
C LEU A 271 -0.35 -16.80 -17.72
N SER A 272 0.38 -17.19 -16.66
CA SER A 272 0.79 -16.26 -15.60
C SER A 272 1.66 -15.13 -16.13
N ASN A 273 2.62 -15.43 -17.03
CA ASN A 273 3.46 -14.40 -17.62
C ASN A 273 2.65 -13.45 -18.51
N GLU A 274 1.72 -13.94 -19.33
CA GLU A 274 0.87 -13.10 -20.18
C GLU A 274 0.03 -12.14 -19.33
N ALA A 275 -0.71 -12.68 -18.36
CA ALA A 275 -1.52 -11.92 -17.40
C ALA A 275 -0.70 -10.89 -16.60
N PHE A 276 0.55 -11.21 -16.26
CA PHE A 276 1.47 -10.29 -15.59
C PHE A 276 1.97 -9.16 -16.51
N HIS A 277 2.26 -9.44 -17.78
CA HIS A 277 2.78 -8.43 -18.71
C HIS A 277 1.69 -7.48 -19.25
N GLU A 278 0.41 -7.81 -19.09
CA GLU A 278 -0.72 -6.89 -19.29
C GLU A 278 -0.79 -5.77 -18.26
N GLN A 279 -0.21 -5.98 -17.06
CA GLN A 279 -0.13 -4.97 -16.03
C GLN A 279 0.78 -3.81 -16.47
N LYS A 280 0.50 -2.58 -16.00
CA LYS A 280 1.35 -1.42 -16.32
C LYS A 280 2.78 -1.68 -15.82
N ILE A 281 3.79 -1.16 -16.53
CA ILE A 281 5.21 -1.38 -16.20
C ILE A 281 5.53 -1.01 -14.73
N ARG A 282 4.93 0.08 -14.21
CA ARG A 282 5.05 0.49 -12.79
C ARG A 282 4.56 -0.57 -11.79
N ASP A 283 3.50 -1.28 -12.14
CA ASP A 283 2.91 -2.33 -11.31
C ASP A 283 3.69 -3.64 -11.44
N GLN A 284 4.15 -3.99 -12.65
CA GLN A 284 5.07 -5.11 -12.83
C GLN A 284 6.31 -4.98 -11.91
N TRP A 285 6.92 -3.79 -11.84
CA TRP A 285 8.02 -3.55 -10.90
C TRP A 285 7.57 -3.60 -9.44
N THR A 286 6.46 -2.96 -9.09
CA THR A 286 5.97 -2.93 -7.70
C THR A 286 5.60 -4.31 -7.18
N TYR A 287 4.95 -5.15 -8.00
CA TYR A 287 4.57 -6.51 -7.65
C TYR A 287 5.81 -7.41 -7.53
N ARG A 288 6.83 -7.24 -8.38
CA ARG A 288 8.14 -7.91 -8.21
C ARG A 288 8.82 -7.50 -6.90
N ILE A 289 8.77 -6.23 -6.52
CA ILE A 289 9.30 -5.77 -5.23
C ILE A 289 8.53 -6.41 -4.07
N ALA A 290 7.20 -6.42 -4.11
CA ALA A 290 6.36 -7.03 -3.09
C ALA A 290 6.59 -8.56 -2.96
N HIS A 291 6.84 -9.25 -4.08
CA HIS A 291 7.09 -10.69 -4.10
C HIS A 291 8.52 -11.06 -3.65
N TYR A 292 9.56 -10.51 -4.31
CA TYR A 292 10.96 -10.92 -4.09
C TYR A 292 11.63 -10.17 -2.94
N THR A 293 11.21 -8.95 -2.63
CA THR A 293 11.84 -8.08 -1.63
C THR A 293 10.80 -7.30 -0.80
N PRO A 294 9.84 -7.95 -0.12
CA PRO A 294 8.72 -7.30 0.57
C PRO A 294 9.12 -6.25 1.62
N TRP A 295 10.36 -6.31 2.12
CA TRP A 295 10.95 -5.31 3.02
C TRP A 295 11.26 -3.96 2.33
N LEU A 296 11.33 -3.92 1.00
CA LEU A 296 11.50 -2.70 0.19
C LEU A 296 10.18 -2.04 -0.22
N THR A 297 9.02 -2.71 -0.09
CA THR A 297 7.73 -2.25 -0.64
C THR A 297 7.30 -0.87 -0.15
N HIS A 298 7.58 -0.53 1.11
CA HIS A 298 7.33 0.82 1.64
C HIS A 298 8.22 1.86 0.96
N TRP A 299 9.53 1.63 0.97
CA TRP A 299 10.49 2.54 0.35
C TRP A 299 10.15 2.74 -1.13
N TRP A 300 9.92 1.66 -1.87
CA TRP A 300 9.59 1.71 -3.30
C TRP A 300 8.39 2.63 -3.60
N ASN A 301 7.27 2.47 -2.90
CA ASN A 301 6.05 3.22 -3.18
C ASN A 301 6.03 4.65 -2.62
N THR A 302 6.98 5.02 -1.77
CA THR A 302 7.16 6.41 -1.28
C THR A 302 8.06 7.26 -2.17
N GLN A 303 8.70 6.67 -3.18
CA GLN A 303 9.64 7.37 -4.05
C GLN A 303 8.95 8.41 -4.95
N GLN A 304 9.64 9.53 -5.19
CA GLN A 304 9.15 10.64 -6.03
C GLN A 304 9.80 10.69 -7.43
N TRP A 305 10.77 9.80 -7.70
CA TRP A 305 11.56 9.78 -8.94
C TRP A 305 11.04 8.76 -9.98
N PHE A 306 10.08 7.94 -9.59
CA PHE A 306 9.28 7.06 -10.44
C PHE A 306 7.89 6.92 -9.82
N PRO A 307 6.84 6.59 -10.60
CA PRO A 307 5.49 6.41 -10.07
C PRO A 307 5.40 5.18 -9.15
N SER A 308 4.63 5.31 -8.07
CA SER A 308 4.15 4.19 -7.25
C SER A 308 3.21 3.27 -8.04
N SER A 309 2.75 2.17 -7.40
CA SER A 309 1.69 1.34 -7.99
C SER A 309 0.47 2.17 -8.37
N SER A 310 -0.12 1.84 -9.53
CA SER A 310 -1.34 2.45 -10.02
C SER A 310 -2.52 2.28 -9.04
N LEU A 311 -2.59 1.14 -8.32
CA LEU A 311 -3.57 0.88 -7.25
C LEU A 311 -3.45 1.90 -6.11
N ILE A 312 -2.23 2.13 -5.60
CA ILE A 312 -1.99 3.09 -4.51
C ILE A 312 -2.26 4.53 -4.96
N ALA A 313 -1.89 4.84 -6.20
CA ALA A 313 -2.11 6.14 -6.83
C ALA A 313 -3.54 6.34 -7.36
N GLN A 314 -4.44 5.35 -7.20
CA GLN A 314 -5.82 5.36 -7.72
C GLN A 314 -5.90 5.82 -9.20
N SER A 315 -5.00 5.29 -10.04
CA SER A 315 -4.81 5.79 -11.41
C SER A 315 -6.06 5.57 -12.29
N PRO A 316 -6.60 6.61 -12.96
CA PRO A 316 -7.75 6.46 -13.88
C PRO A 316 -7.50 5.50 -15.05
N GLU A 317 -6.24 5.20 -15.39
CA GLU A 317 -5.86 4.21 -16.40
C GLU A 317 -6.23 2.75 -16.06
N MET A 318 -6.75 2.49 -14.85
CA MET A 318 -7.24 1.20 -14.38
C MET A 318 -8.78 1.10 -14.38
N LEU A 319 -9.47 2.13 -14.86
CA LEU A 319 -10.94 2.18 -14.90
C LEU A 319 -11.43 1.83 -16.31
N SER A 320 -12.34 0.85 -16.40
CA SER A 320 -13.08 0.59 -17.63
C SER A 320 -14.07 1.72 -17.94
N LEU A 321 -14.69 1.69 -19.12
CA LEU A 321 -15.76 2.62 -19.46
C LEU A 321 -16.94 2.52 -18.48
N GLN A 322 -17.27 1.31 -18.01
CA GLN A 322 -18.32 1.10 -17.02
C GLN A 322 -17.90 1.63 -15.64
N ASP A 323 -16.65 1.40 -15.23
CA ASP A 323 -16.14 1.88 -13.93
C ASP A 323 -16.27 3.41 -13.84
N ILE A 324 -15.89 4.13 -14.91
CA ILE A 324 -16.04 5.59 -15.02
C ILE A 324 -17.52 6.02 -14.86
N GLN A 325 -18.47 5.28 -15.43
CA GLN A 325 -19.90 5.56 -15.31
C GLN A 325 -20.44 5.31 -13.90
N LEU A 326 -19.79 4.44 -13.12
CA LEU A 326 -20.20 4.07 -11.76
C LEU A 326 -19.58 4.95 -10.67
N ILE A 327 -18.55 5.76 -10.97
CA ILE A 327 -17.94 6.73 -10.02
C ILE A 327 -18.97 7.56 -9.22
N PRO A 328 -20.06 8.12 -9.80
CA PRO A 328 -21.01 8.93 -9.04
C PRO A 328 -21.70 8.19 -7.88
N LYS A 329 -21.77 6.85 -7.94
CA LYS A 329 -22.32 5.99 -6.86
C LYS A 329 -21.37 5.85 -5.67
N LEU A 330 -20.12 6.32 -5.77
CA LEU A 330 -19.12 6.38 -4.68
C LEU A 330 -19.11 7.72 -3.93
N SER A 331 -20.07 8.63 -4.20
CA SER A 331 -20.06 9.99 -3.64
C SER A 331 -20.15 10.05 -2.11
N ASP A 332 -20.63 9.00 -1.45
CA ASP A 332 -20.61 8.90 0.02
C ASP A 332 -19.20 8.64 0.59
N ARG A 333 -18.31 8.01 -0.19
CA ARG A 333 -16.91 7.69 0.19
C ARG A 333 -16.08 8.94 0.49
N GLU A 334 -16.39 10.08 -0.11
CA GLU A 334 -15.75 11.37 0.20
C GLU A 334 -15.85 11.73 1.69
N SER A 335 -16.93 11.32 2.36
CA SER A 335 -17.15 11.61 3.79
C SER A 335 -16.24 10.82 4.73
N TYR A 336 -15.72 9.67 4.27
CA TYR A 336 -14.96 8.75 5.11
C TYR A 336 -13.60 8.29 4.56
N GLU A 337 -13.19 8.69 3.35
CA GLU A 337 -11.91 8.29 2.74
C GLU A 337 -10.69 8.48 3.65
N ALA A 338 -10.62 9.60 4.37
CA ALA A 338 -9.53 9.88 5.32
C ALA A 338 -9.41 8.84 6.45
N HIS A 339 -10.50 8.15 6.81
CA HIS A 339 -10.54 7.11 7.84
C HIS A 339 -9.95 5.79 7.33
N ILE A 340 -10.01 5.51 6.01
CA ILE A 340 -9.57 4.22 5.43
C ILE A 340 -8.10 3.94 5.79
N ARG A 341 -7.22 4.90 5.51
CA ARG A 341 -5.77 4.82 5.76
C ARG A 341 -5.31 5.54 7.04
N GLN A 342 -6.21 5.85 8.00
CA GLN A 342 -5.88 6.74 9.13
C GLN A 342 -4.73 6.27 10.02
N GLN A 343 -4.49 4.95 10.06
CA GLN A 343 -3.38 4.34 10.81
C GLN A 343 -2.02 4.46 10.11
N GLY A 344 -2.00 4.77 8.81
CA GLY A 344 -0.81 5.04 7.99
C GLY A 344 -0.65 4.10 6.80
N GLU A 345 -0.26 4.66 5.65
CA GLU A 345 -0.19 3.95 4.36
C GLU A 345 0.65 2.67 4.36
N TYR A 346 1.67 2.58 5.23
CA TYR A 346 2.43 1.33 5.34
C TYR A 346 1.56 0.18 5.83
N VAL A 347 0.86 0.35 6.96
CA VAL A 347 0.12 -0.74 7.57
C VAL A 347 -1.14 -1.13 6.81
N SER A 348 -1.66 -0.20 6.00
CA SER A 348 -2.74 -0.38 5.06
C SER A 348 -2.20 -0.86 3.68
N VAL A 349 -2.16 0.03 2.68
CA VAL A 349 -1.96 -0.31 1.25
C VAL A 349 -0.61 -0.94 0.91
N HIS A 350 0.50 -0.57 1.57
CA HIS A 350 1.80 -1.19 1.25
C HIS A 350 1.90 -2.64 1.76
N ARG A 351 1.27 -2.96 2.89
CA ARG A 351 1.22 -4.33 3.41
C ARG A 351 0.24 -5.19 2.64
N ASP A 352 -0.84 -4.62 2.10
CA ASP A 352 -1.72 -5.34 1.17
C ASP A 352 -0.99 -5.79 -0.10
N LEU A 353 -0.11 -4.97 -0.69
CA LEU A 353 0.73 -5.42 -1.81
C LEU A 353 1.58 -6.65 -1.45
N ASN A 354 2.19 -6.65 -0.26
CA ASN A 354 2.92 -7.81 0.24
C ASN A 354 1.99 -9.01 0.50
N PHE A 355 0.77 -8.79 1.00
CA PHE A 355 -0.23 -9.85 1.21
C PHE A 355 -0.65 -10.51 -0.13
N ILE A 356 -0.90 -9.69 -1.15
CA ILE A 356 -1.34 -10.14 -2.48
C ILE A 356 -0.25 -10.99 -3.13
N PHE A 357 1.00 -10.50 -3.13
CA PHE A 357 2.08 -11.04 -3.96
C PHE A 357 3.13 -11.88 -3.22
N HIS A 358 3.02 -12.13 -1.91
CA HIS A 358 3.95 -13.06 -1.25
C HIS A 358 3.84 -14.50 -1.79
N ASN A 359 4.79 -15.35 -1.42
CA ASN A 359 4.70 -16.80 -1.63
C ASN A 359 3.61 -17.37 -0.72
N TRP A 360 2.42 -17.61 -1.26
CA TRP A 360 1.32 -18.28 -0.56
C TRP A 360 1.67 -19.75 -0.29
N GLU A 361 1.21 -20.28 0.85
CA GLU A 361 1.44 -21.68 1.26
C GLU A 361 0.61 -22.70 0.44
N PHE A 362 -0.33 -22.22 -0.38
CA PHE A 362 -1.19 -23.01 -1.27
C PHE A 362 -1.59 -22.17 -2.49
N SER A 363 -1.99 -22.85 -3.57
CA SER A 363 -2.70 -22.26 -4.71
C SER A 363 -4.19 -22.52 -4.60
N PRO A 364 -5.07 -21.63 -5.09
CA PRO A 364 -6.49 -21.95 -5.30
C PRO A 364 -6.71 -23.25 -6.08
N LEU A 365 -5.79 -23.60 -6.98
CA LEU A 365 -5.84 -24.85 -7.77
C LEU A 365 -5.67 -26.12 -6.92
N ASP A 366 -5.19 -26.02 -5.69
CA ASP A 366 -4.99 -27.13 -4.74
C ASP A 366 -6.23 -27.36 -3.84
N LEU A 367 -7.37 -26.75 -4.17
CA LEU A 367 -8.61 -26.83 -3.38
C LEU A 367 -9.56 -27.92 -3.89
N GLU A 368 -9.97 -28.78 -2.97
CA GLU A 368 -11.08 -29.72 -3.16
C GLU A 368 -12.42 -28.99 -2.99
N ASN A 369 -13.52 -29.60 -3.47
CA ASN A 369 -14.86 -29.03 -3.30
C ASN A 369 -15.22 -28.97 -1.79
N PRO A 370 -15.45 -27.78 -1.20
CA PRO A 370 -15.85 -27.66 0.20
C PRO A 370 -17.29 -28.11 0.46
N PHE A 371 -18.11 -28.29 -0.58
CA PHE A 371 -19.53 -28.66 -0.53
C PHE A 371 -19.81 -29.91 -1.39
N PRO A 372 -19.25 -31.08 -1.06
CA PRO A 372 -19.37 -32.30 -1.87
C PRO A 372 -20.80 -32.87 -1.91
N ASN A 373 -21.69 -32.44 -1.01
CA ASN A 373 -23.10 -32.87 -0.93
C ASN A 373 -24.07 -31.80 -1.48
N ASN A 374 -23.55 -30.74 -2.13
CA ASN A 374 -24.29 -29.55 -2.56
C ASN A 374 -24.98 -28.81 -1.39
N GLU A 375 -24.39 -28.84 -0.20
CA GLU A 375 -24.85 -28.13 1.00
C GLU A 375 -24.53 -26.62 0.98
N GLY A 376 -23.86 -26.15 -0.08
CA GLY A 376 -23.47 -24.78 -0.34
C GLY A 376 -22.88 -24.65 -1.75
N SER A 377 -22.61 -23.42 -2.19
CA SER A 377 -22.01 -23.13 -3.50
C SER A 377 -20.86 -22.14 -3.40
N VAL A 378 -19.99 -22.15 -4.42
CA VAL A 378 -18.94 -21.13 -4.59
C VAL A 378 -19.09 -20.47 -5.96
N HIS A 379 -19.23 -19.15 -5.95
CA HIS A 379 -19.39 -18.35 -7.16
C HIS A 379 -18.19 -17.41 -7.37
N ILE A 380 -17.70 -17.33 -8.60
CA ILE A 380 -16.74 -16.29 -9.01
C ILE A 380 -17.42 -15.42 -10.06
N TRP A 381 -17.46 -14.11 -9.83
CA TRP A 381 -17.96 -13.12 -10.79
C TRP A 381 -16.79 -12.24 -11.26
N GLN A 382 -16.66 -12.06 -12.57
CA GLN A 382 -15.57 -11.28 -13.18
C GLN A 382 -16.11 -10.44 -14.34
N GLY A 383 -15.80 -9.14 -14.35
CA GLY A 383 -16.00 -8.29 -15.52
C GLY A 383 -14.95 -8.58 -16.59
N SER A 384 -15.34 -8.67 -17.87
CA SER A 384 -14.41 -8.94 -18.98
C SER A 384 -13.47 -7.76 -19.27
N ASP A 385 -13.92 -6.55 -18.94
CA ASP A 385 -13.26 -5.27 -19.25
C ASP A 385 -12.61 -4.68 -17.98
N ASP A 386 -12.42 -5.50 -16.94
CA ASP A 386 -11.71 -5.18 -15.72
C ASP A 386 -10.23 -4.87 -16.02
N LEU A 387 -9.80 -3.65 -15.68
CA LEU A 387 -8.43 -3.17 -15.88
C LEU A 387 -7.61 -3.08 -14.58
N MET A 388 -8.18 -3.52 -13.44
CA MET A 388 -7.49 -3.57 -12.14
C MET A 388 -6.90 -4.95 -11.85
N VAL A 389 -7.58 -6.03 -12.21
CA VAL A 389 -7.10 -7.41 -12.00
C VAL A 389 -7.05 -8.18 -13.32
N ALA A 390 -6.09 -9.11 -13.46
CA ALA A 390 -5.92 -9.85 -14.70
C ALA A 390 -7.02 -10.92 -14.87
N THR A 391 -8.00 -10.63 -15.74
CA THR A 391 -9.18 -11.47 -16.01
C THR A 391 -8.83 -12.88 -16.45
N LYS A 392 -7.74 -13.06 -17.20
CA LYS A 392 -7.31 -14.35 -17.82
C LYS A 392 -7.09 -15.52 -16.86
N LEU A 393 -6.84 -15.27 -15.58
CA LEU A 393 -6.53 -16.35 -14.62
C LEU A 393 -7.79 -17.01 -14.04
N GLN A 394 -8.90 -16.27 -13.87
CA GLN A 394 -10.11 -16.81 -13.24
C GLN A 394 -10.82 -17.90 -14.08
N PRO A 395 -10.98 -17.76 -15.42
CA PRO A 395 -11.48 -18.85 -16.28
C PRO A 395 -10.65 -20.13 -16.20
N TYR A 396 -9.33 -20.01 -16.05
CA TYR A 396 -8.45 -21.17 -15.91
C TYR A 396 -8.67 -21.87 -14.56
N ILE A 397 -8.75 -21.10 -13.48
CA ILE A 397 -9.00 -21.62 -12.12
C ILE A 397 -10.37 -22.31 -12.08
N ALA A 398 -11.44 -21.66 -12.55
CA ALA A 398 -12.77 -22.26 -12.61
C ALA A 398 -12.83 -23.54 -13.48
N LYS A 399 -12.12 -23.57 -14.62
CA LYS A 399 -12.02 -24.78 -15.45
C LYS A 399 -11.31 -25.94 -14.75
N LYS A 400 -10.41 -25.66 -13.80
CA LYS A 400 -9.74 -26.66 -12.97
C LYS A 400 -10.56 -27.09 -11.75
N LEU A 401 -11.44 -26.22 -11.28
CA LEU A 401 -12.27 -26.39 -10.10
C LEU A 401 -13.76 -26.41 -10.50
N PRO A 402 -14.26 -27.52 -11.09
CA PRO A 402 -15.60 -27.56 -11.70
C PRO A 402 -16.77 -27.45 -10.69
N TRP A 403 -16.46 -27.38 -9.40
CA TRP A 403 -17.40 -27.05 -8.32
C TRP A 403 -17.63 -25.53 -8.16
N ILE A 404 -16.92 -24.71 -8.95
CA ILE A 404 -17.09 -23.25 -8.98
C ILE A 404 -18.04 -22.84 -10.10
N HIS A 405 -19.04 -22.07 -9.73
CA HIS A 405 -19.92 -21.37 -10.67
C HIS A 405 -19.24 -20.07 -11.11
N TYR A 406 -18.62 -20.10 -12.30
CA TYR A 406 -17.97 -18.92 -12.89
C TYR A 406 -18.96 -18.13 -13.75
N HIS A 407 -19.06 -16.83 -13.46
CA HIS A 407 -19.94 -15.87 -14.09
C HIS A 407 -19.10 -14.74 -14.70
N GLU A 408 -19.05 -14.70 -16.03
CA GLU A 408 -18.34 -13.66 -16.78
C GLU A 408 -19.30 -12.59 -17.28
N LEU A 409 -19.04 -11.33 -16.91
CA LEU A 409 -19.87 -10.18 -17.26
C LEU A 409 -19.24 -9.42 -18.43
N SER A 410 -19.75 -9.70 -19.63
CA SER A 410 -19.29 -9.06 -20.87
C SER A 410 -19.49 -7.53 -20.84
N GLY A 411 -18.43 -6.79 -21.14
CA GLY A 411 -18.39 -5.32 -21.12
C GLY A 411 -18.34 -4.69 -19.72
N ALA A 412 -18.26 -5.49 -18.66
CA ALA A 412 -18.24 -4.99 -17.28
C ALA A 412 -16.81 -4.76 -16.75
N GLY A 413 -16.63 -3.72 -15.95
CA GLY A 413 -15.35 -3.36 -15.32
C GLY A 413 -15.13 -4.01 -13.96
N HIS A 414 -14.17 -3.50 -13.19
CA HIS A 414 -13.90 -3.96 -11.82
C HIS A 414 -15.05 -3.63 -10.87
N MET A 415 -15.67 -2.46 -11.06
CA MET A 415 -16.72 -1.89 -10.20
C MET A 415 -18.12 -2.42 -10.53
N PHE A 416 -18.25 -3.51 -11.30
CA PHE A 416 -19.55 -4.11 -11.62
C PHE A 416 -20.51 -4.34 -10.42
N PRO A 417 -20.06 -4.59 -9.17
CA PRO A 417 -20.98 -4.71 -8.03
C PRO A 417 -21.79 -3.44 -7.72
N TYR A 418 -21.33 -2.27 -8.18
CA TYR A 418 -22.07 -0.99 -8.06
C TYR A 418 -23.15 -0.80 -9.15
N ALA A 419 -23.25 -1.70 -10.14
CA ALA A 419 -24.28 -1.62 -11.16
C ALA A 419 -25.67 -1.96 -10.61
N ASP A 420 -26.71 -1.27 -11.11
CA ASP A 420 -28.06 -1.39 -10.57
C ASP A 420 -28.62 -2.81 -10.71
N GLY A 421 -29.15 -3.35 -9.61
CA GLY A 421 -29.66 -4.73 -9.53
C GLY A 421 -28.59 -5.82 -9.46
N MET A 422 -27.30 -5.50 -9.52
CA MET A 422 -26.24 -6.52 -9.53
C MET A 422 -26.12 -7.26 -8.19
N SER A 423 -26.27 -6.55 -7.07
CA SER A 423 -26.28 -7.14 -5.73
C SER A 423 -27.43 -8.12 -5.52
N ASP A 424 -28.63 -7.81 -6.02
CA ASP A 424 -29.77 -8.74 -6.07
C ASP A 424 -29.42 -10.03 -6.81
N ILE A 425 -28.79 -9.92 -7.99
CA ILE A 425 -28.39 -11.08 -8.81
C ILE A 425 -27.36 -11.94 -8.06
N ILE A 426 -26.30 -11.32 -7.53
CA ILE A 426 -25.23 -11.99 -6.78
C ILE A 426 -25.80 -12.76 -5.59
N ILE A 427 -26.65 -12.11 -4.79
CA ILE A 427 -27.27 -12.69 -3.60
C ILE A 427 -28.24 -13.82 -3.96
N LYS A 428 -29.11 -13.62 -4.97
CA LYS A 428 -30.06 -14.65 -5.41
C LYS A 428 -29.33 -15.88 -5.97
N SER A 429 -28.22 -15.71 -6.69
CA SER A 429 -27.39 -16.82 -7.15
C SER A 429 -26.74 -17.59 -6.00
N LEU A 430 -26.15 -16.88 -5.02
CA LEU A 430 -25.57 -17.50 -3.82
C LEU A 430 -26.59 -18.31 -3.02
N LEU A 431 -27.80 -17.78 -2.83
CA LEU A 431 -28.83 -18.40 -1.99
C LEU A 431 -29.64 -19.50 -2.69
N HIS A 432 -29.69 -19.50 -4.02
CA HIS A 432 -30.36 -20.55 -4.82
C HIS A 432 -29.40 -21.57 -5.45
N GLY A 433 -28.08 -21.36 -5.38
CA GLY A 433 -27.06 -22.25 -5.95
C GLY A 433 -27.10 -22.34 -7.48
N LYS A 434 -27.52 -21.27 -8.16
CA LYS A 434 -27.65 -21.19 -9.64
C LYS A 434 -27.16 -19.85 -10.18
#